data_AF-A0AAW1YGH2-F1
#
_entry.id   AF-A0AAW1YGH2-F1
#
_cell.length_a   1.000
_cell.length_b   1.000
_cell.length_c   1.000
_cell.angle_alpha   90.00
_cell.angle_beta   90.00
_cell.angle_gamma   90.00
#
_symmetry.space_group_name_H-M   'P 1'
#
loop_
_entity.id
_entity.type
_entity.pdbx_description
1 polymer ?
#
loop_
_entity_poly.entity_id
_entity_poly.type
_entity_poly.pdbx_seq_one_letter_code
_entity_poly.pdbx_strand_id
1 'polypeptide(L)'
;MKTQQPKLKTQLFSCGFFGHCTGTVLSPTTPHPPTLPFSSTDPLPPSLSVPAPPTQSDAPTHHQSKPDSESSSSSTSQSFTQWKFTLPDSPILSHQQPGSDPEFDTAAAAAALRSSPAPPPMSSTGLQELFHAAELQLSIGSFPEQLAALHLLERSLVPYPPSDPECPPELMRGLVRNLKNKAGAKPATKVLLALCLAEANRHVAVEAGAASAVVETALELEAAAAERALAALELMCTVAEGAAEVRAHAMAVPVMVMMMGRTSARGKEYAIGVLAVIYGGALEDEPAEAAAAAPAEEVARAVELALKGDCSGRGRRKGAQLLKALQPPPEEEEEEEREN
;
A
#
# COMPACT_ATOMS: atom_id res chain seq x y z
N MET A 1 12.76 -46.31 51.76
CA MET A 1 11.97 -46.45 50.52
C MET A 1 12.87 -46.07 49.35
N LYS A 2 12.97 -46.92 48.34
CA LYS A 2 13.82 -46.72 47.14
C LYS A 2 13.22 -45.60 46.28
N THR A 3 14.00 -44.56 45.98
CA THR A 3 13.65 -43.52 45.00
C THR A 3 14.27 -43.87 43.65
N GLN A 4 13.42 -44.11 42.65
CA GLN A 4 13.80 -44.26 41.24
C GLN A 4 13.51 -42.94 40.52
N GLN A 5 14.54 -42.36 39.88
CA GLN A 5 14.41 -41.29 38.89
C GLN A 5 14.33 -41.90 37.48
N PRO A 6 13.47 -41.41 36.57
CA PRO A 6 13.52 -41.76 35.16
C PRO A 6 14.48 -40.83 34.38
N LYS A 7 15.28 -41.42 33.49
CA LYS A 7 16.27 -40.76 32.63
C LYS A 7 15.61 -40.08 31.41
N LEU A 8 15.98 -38.82 31.19
CA LEU A 8 15.78 -38.04 29.97
C LEU A 8 16.58 -38.62 28.79
N LYS A 9 16.04 -38.51 27.57
CA LYS A 9 16.74 -38.84 26.32
C LYS A 9 16.55 -37.69 25.32
N THR A 10 17.53 -36.79 25.31
CA THR A 10 17.68 -35.68 24.36
C THR A 10 18.36 -36.19 23.09
N GLN A 11 17.81 -35.87 21.92
CA GLN A 11 18.48 -36.04 20.62
C GLN A 11 18.75 -34.65 20.04
N LEU A 12 20.03 -34.26 20.02
CA LEU A 12 20.55 -33.05 19.39
C LEU A 12 21.18 -33.46 18.05
N PHE A 13 20.67 -32.94 16.93
CA PHE A 13 21.37 -32.99 15.65
C PHE A 13 22.20 -31.71 15.49
N SER A 14 23.51 -31.85 15.70
CA SER A 14 24.53 -30.89 15.33
C SER A 14 25.19 -31.40 14.04
N CYS A 15 25.11 -30.66 12.94
CA CYS A 15 25.92 -30.95 11.75
C CYS A 15 26.95 -29.82 11.60
N GLY A 16 28.19 -30.19 11.89
CA GLY A 16 29.35 -29.33 11.87
C GLY A 16 29.87 -29.01 10.47
N PHE A 17 30.49 -27.86 10.43
CA PHE A 17 31.22 -27.16 9.39
C PHE A 17 32.63 -27.76 9.21
N PHE A 18 33.10 -28.01 7.99
CA PHE A 18 34.53 -28.16 7.69
C PHE A 18 34.89 -27.55 6.32
N GLY A 19 35.93 -26.72 6.33
CA GLY A 19 36.47 -26.02 5.17
C GLY A 19 37.65 -26.73 4.49
N HIS A 20 37.73 -26.46 3.17
CA HIS A 20 38.84 -26.25 2.24
C HIS A 20 40.20 -27.02 2.28
N CYS A 21 40.60 -27.39 1.05
CA CYS A 21 41.95 -27.54 0.45
C CYS A 21 42.65 -28.93 0.46
N THR A 22 42.71 -29.59 -0.70
CA THR A 22 43.91 -29.80 -1.58
C THR A 22 43.70 -30.99 -2.54
N GLY A 23 44.08 -30.85 -3.82
CA GLY A 23 44.23 -31.98 -4.75
C GLY A 23 43.82 -31.70 -6.20
N THR A 24 44.81 -31.44 -7.05
CA THR A 24 44.70 -31.13 -8.49
C THR A 24 44.73 -32.40 -9.37
N VAL A 25 44.26 -32.24 -10.61
CA VAL A 25 44.59 -32.93 -11.89
C VAL A 25 43.80 -34.21 -12.26
N LEU A 26 42.91 -34.10 -13.27
CA LEU A 26 43.15 -34.57 -14.66
C LEU A 26 41.87 -34.44 -15.52
N SER A 27 41.98 -33.64 -16.59
CA SER A 27 41.06 -33.63 -17.74
C SER A 27 41.59 -34.57 -18.85
N PRO A 28 40.73 -35.15 -19.70
CA PRO A 28 41.12 -35.63 -21.02
C PRO A 28 40.68 -34.68 -22.13
N THR A 29 41.66 -34.32 -22.97
CA THR A 29 41.58 -33.53 -24.21
C THR A 29 41.05 -34.38 -25.38
N THR A 30 40.21 -33.82 -26.25
CA THR A 30 40.04 -34.30 -27.64
C THR A 30 40.09 -33.13 -28.65
N PRO A 31 40.79 -33.28 -29.80
CA PRO A 31 41.12 -32.16 -30.70
C PRO A 31 40.27 -32.07 -31.98
N HIS A 32 40.07 -30.82 -32.43
CA HIS A 32 39.81 -30.29 -33.79
C HIS A 32 38.61 -30.76 -34.67
N PRO A 33 37.94 -29.81 -35.37
CA PRO A 33 36.92 -30.08 -36.39
C PRO A 33 37.52 -30.15 -37.82
N PRO A 34 36.89 -30.85 -38.78
CA PRO A 34 37.34 -30.84 -40.17
C PRO A 34 36.70 -29.75 -41.05
N THR A 35 37.43 -29.44 -42.12
CA THR A 35 37.26 -28.46 -43.19
C THR A 35 36.31 -28.92 -44.32
N LEU A 36 35.76 -27.93 -45.04
CA LEU A 36 34.92 -28.04 -46.26
C LEU A 36 35.66 -28.61 -47.49
N PRO A 37 34.91 -29.00 -48.55
CA PRO A 37 35.26 -28.53 -49.89
C PRO A 37 34.09 -27.93 -50.71
N PHE A 38 34.49 -27.03 -51.61
CA PHE A 38 33.75 -26.27 -52.62
C PHE A 38 32.98 -27.12 -53.65
N SER A 39 31.86 -26.64 -54.20
CA SER A 39 31.80 -25.93 -55.51
C SER A 39 30.37 -25.60 -56.00
N SER A 40 30.19 -24.32 -56.38
CA SER A 40 29.47 -23.77 -57.55
C SER A 40 27.98 -24.10 -57.82
N THR A 41 27.11 -23.09 -57.79
CA THR A 41 26.56 -22.37 -58.99
C THR A 41 25.41 -21.43 -58.58
N ASP A 42 25.60 -20.13 -58.82
CA ASP A 42 24.62 -19.02 -58.75
C ASP A 42 23.75 -18.99 -60.03
N PRO A 43 22.58 -18.28 -60.12
CA PRO A 43 22.55 -16.81 -59.99
C PRO A 43 21.27 -16.13 -59.41
N LEU A 44 21.48 -15.01 -58.73
CA LEU A 44 20.59 -13.85 -58.47
C LEU A 44 20.20 -13.09 -59.78
N PRO A 45 19.21 -12.15 -59.85
CA PRO A 45 19.10 -10.92 -59.01
C PRO A 45 17.64 -10.32 -58.93
N PRO A 46 17.37 -9.01 -58.63
CA PRO A 46 18.18 -7.92 -58.05
C PRO A 46 17.54 -7.18 -56.83
N SER A 47 18.38 -6.45 -56.10
CA SER A 47 18.02 -5.44 -55.09
C SER A 47 17.73 -4.07 -55.71
N LEU A 48 16.96 -3.21 -55.04
CA LEU A 48 16.96 -1.76 -55.31
C LEU A 48 17.23 -0.94 -54.05
N SER A 49 18.09 0.05 -54.28
CA SER A 49 18.86 0.85 -53.36
C SER A 49 18.07 1.94 -52.64
N VAL A 50 18.53 2.24 -51.42
CA VAL A 50 18.30 3.51 -50.70
C VAL A 50 19.18 4.61 -51.31
N PRO A 51 18.68 5.84 -51.50
CA PRO A 51 19.54 7.00 -51.70
C PRO A 51 19.52 7.97 -50.50
N ALA A 52 20.72 8.49 -50.19
CA ALA A 52 20.98 9.63 -49.33
C ALA A 52 20.99 10.95 -50.17
N PRO A 53 21.11 12.14 -49.56
CA PRO A 53 20.42 13.37 -49.97
C PRO A 53 21.22 14.29 -50.93
N PRO A 54 20.60 15.40 -51.38
CA PRO A 54 21.37 16.63 -51.56
C PRO A 54 20.75 17.88 -50.89
N THR A 55 21.66 18.78 -50.56
CA THR A 55 21.54 20.14 -50.01
C THR A 55 21.07 21.20 -51.00
N GLN A 56 20.34 22.19 -50.45
CA GLN A 56 20.22 23.63 -50.80
C GLN A 56 20.02 24.07 -52.27
N SER A 57 18.95 24.84 -52.53
CA SER A 57 19.00 26.31 -52.72
C SER A 57 17.72 26.86 -53.37
N ASP A 58 17.39 28.09 -52.96
CA ASP A 58 16.58 29.13 -53.64
C ASP A 58 15.04 29.06 -53.71
N ALA A 59 14.44 30.01 -53.01
CA ALA A 59 13.15 30.64 -53.30
C ALA A 59 13.32 31.62 -54.50
N PRO A 60 12.27 32.02 -55.27
CA PRO A 60 11.25 32.93 -54.73
C PRO A 60 9.81 32.89 -55.36
N THR A 61 8.88 33.49 -54.62
CA THR A 61 7.69 34.31 -55.04
C THR A 61 6.47 33.74 -55.80
N HIS A 62 5.32 33.93 -55.12
CA HIS A 62 4.02 34.50 -55.55
C HIS A 62 2.88 33.67 -56.18
N HIS A 63 1.71 33.87 -55.53
CA HIS A 63 0.31 33.93 -56.00
C HIS A 63 -0.55 32.67 -56.25
N GLN A 64 -1.53 32.51 -55.34
CA GLN A 64 -2.99 32.32 -55.53
C GLN A 64 -3.49 31.46 -56.71
N SER A 65 -4.24 30.39 -56.40
CA SER A 65 -5.71 30.29 -56.56
C SER A 65 -6.23 28.85 -56.32
N LYS A 66 -7.42 28.75 -55.71
CA LYS A 66 -8.31 27.58 -55.53
C LYS A 66 -9.05 27.28 -56.86
N PRO A 67 -10.02 26.33 -56.95
CA PRO A 67 -10.30 25.09 -56.21
C PRO A 67 -10.47 23.88 -57.19
N ASP A 68 -10.75 22.67 -56.69
CA ASP A 68 -11.97 21.92 -57.03
C ASP A 68 -11.98 20.50 -56.42
N SER A 69 -13.20 20.12 -56.05
CA SER A 69 -13.62 18.91 -55.35
C SER A 69 -13.47 17.65 -56.21
N GLU A 70 -13.47 16.46 -55.59
CA GLU A 70 -14.55 15.47 -55.78
C GLU A 70 -14.30 14.13 -55.05
N SER A 71 -15.43 13.50 -54.72
CA SER A 71 -15.68 12.12 -54.29
C SER A 71 -15.41 11.76 -52.82
N SER A 72 -16.40 11.58 -51.93
CA SER A 72 -17.67 10.81 -51.94
C SER A 72 -17.55 9.36 -51.46
N SER A 73 -18.44 9.05 -50.51
CA SER A 73 -19.02 7.75 -50.13
C SER A 73 -18.25 6.89 -49.13
N SER A 74 -18.85 6.09 -48.25
CA SER A 74 -20.13 6.06 -47.49
C SER A 74 -20.20 4.68 -46.81
N SER A 75 -20.75 4.64 -45.59
CA SER A 75 -21.39 3.49 -44.91
C SER A 75 -20.55 2.29 -44.44
N THR A 76 -20.50 2.03 -43.13
CA THR A 76 -21.55 1.26 -42.41
C THR A 76 -21.37 1.31 -40.88
N SER A 77 -22.47 1.61 -40.20
CA SER A 77 -22.72 1.57 -38.75
C SER A 77 -22.69 0.12 -38.20
N GLN A 78 -22.67 -0.22 -36.90
CA GLN A 78 -23.25 0.40 -35.71
C GLN A 78 -22.53 -0.06 -34.43
N SER A 79 -22.29 0.85 -33.49
CA SER A 79 -22.41 0.60 -32.05
C SER A 79 -22.05 1.87 -31.28
N PHE A 80 -23.03 2.57 -30.70
CA PHE A 80 -22.92 3.08 -29.33
C PHE A 80 -24.23 3.71 -28.88
N THR A 81 -24.67 3.33 -27.69
CA THR A 81 -25.79 3.92 -26.95
C THR A 81 -25.64 5.43 -26.81
N GLN A 82 -26.64 6.16 -27.32
CA GLN A 82 -26.81 7.61 -27.17
C GLN A 82 -27.08 7.95 -25.69
N TRP A 83 -26.16 8.67 -25.05
CA TRP A 83 -26.53 9.55 -23.93
C TRP A 83 -26.73 10.95 -24.52
N LYS A 84 -27.98 11.40 -24.57
CA LYS A 84 -28.32 12.78 -24.97
C LYS A 84 -27.85 13.72 -23.87
N PHE A 85 -26.99 14.67 -24.21
CA PHE A 85 -26.75 15.86 -23.41
C PHE A 85 -27.66 16.99 -23.90
N THR A 86 -28.59 17.42 -23.05
CA THR A 86 -29.29 18.71 -23.19
C THR A 86 -28.37 19.82 -22.70
N LEU A 87 -27.93 20.68 -23.63
CA LEU A 87 -27.32 21.97 -23.33
C LEU A 87 -28.43 22.99 -23.00
N PRO A 88 -28.32 23.77 -21.92
CA PRO A 88 -29.06 25.01 -21.78
C PRO A 88 -28.28 26.18 -22.38
N ASP A 89 -29.02 27.05 -23.06
CA ASP A 89 -28.57 28.27 -23.73
C ASP A 89 -27.75 29.23 -22.84
N SER A 90 -26.71 29.80 -23.44
CA SER A 90 -25.94 30.93 -22.90
C SER A 90 -26.72 32.25 -23.01
N PRO A 91 -26.48 33.20 -22.09
CA PRO A 91 -26.39 34.59 -22.52
C PRO A 91 -25.09 35.27 -22.05
N ILE A 92 -24.34 35.74 -23.06
CA ILE A 92 -23.65 37.03 -23.20
C ILE A 92 -23.05 37.68 -21.93
N LEU A 93 -21.72 37.71 -21.91
CA LEU A 93 -20.86 38.54 -21.04
C LEU A 93 -20.97 40.04 -21.37
N SER A 94 -21.06 40.87 -20.33
CA SER A 94 -20.56 42.24 -20.33
C SER A 94 -19.69 42.47 -19.10
N HIS A 95 -18.71 43.34 -19.30
CA HIS A 95 -17.40 43.41 -18.67
C HIS A 95 -17.37 44.41 -17.50
N GLN A 96 -16.76 44.08 -16.35
CA GLN A 96 -15.95 45.00 -15.51
C GLN A 96 -15.21 44.28 -14.35
N GLN A 97 -13.89 44.52 -14.26
CA GLN A 97 -12.92 44.13 -13.21
C GLN A 97 -13.02 45.05 -11.94
N PRO A 98 -12.11 44.97 -10.94
CA PRO A 98 -11.69 43.84 -10.09
C PRO A 98 -11.76 44.22 -8.59
N GLY A 99 -11.86 43.26 -7.67
CA GLY A 99 -11.58 43.53 -6.26
C GLY A 99 -12.15 42.54 -5.27
N SER A 100 -11.32 42.20 -4.28
CA SER A 100 -11.56 41.42 -3.06
C SER A 100 -11.85 39.92 -3.21
N ASP A 101 -10.99 39.15 -2.54
CA ASP A 101 -10.99 37.71 -2.36
C ASP A 101 -12.35 37.16 -1.89
N PRO A 102 -12.83 36.01 -2.41
CA PRO A 102 -13.82 35.21 -1.73
C PRO A 102 -13.15 34.04 -1.02
N GLU A 103 -13.47 33.90 0.27
CA GLU A 103 -13.32 32.67 1.03
C GLU A 103 -13.80 31.46 0.21
N PHE A 104 -13.01 30.40 0.22
CA PHE A 104 -13.31 29.12 -0.42
C PHE A 104 -14.57 28.51 0.21
N ASP A 105 -15.72 28.79 -0.39
CA ASP A 105 -17.03 28.32 0.04
C ASP A 105 -17.15 26.81 -0.24
N THR A 106 -16.57 26.02 0.66
CA THR A 106 -16.49 24.55 0.59
C THR A 106 -17.89 23.92 0.73
N ALA A 107 -18.88 24.69 1.15
CA ALA A 107 -20.28 24.30 1.29
C ALA A 107 -21.00 24.12 -0.06
N ALA A 108 -20.65 24.89 -1.09
CA ALA A 108 -21.32 24.83 -2.39
C ALA A 108 -20.95 23.56 -3.18
N ALA A 109 -19.69 23.14 -3.13
CA ALA A 109 -19.25 21.86 -3.71
C ALA A 109 -19.84 20.64 -2.97
N ALA A 110 -20.04 20.76 -1.65
CA ALA A 110 -20.70 19.73 -0.84
C ALA A 110 -22.23 19.68 -1.03
N ALA A 111 -22.85 20.72 -1.59
CA ALA A 111 -24.27 20.74 -1.94
C ALA A 111 -24.54 20.11 -3.32
N ALA A 112 -23.63 20.30 -4.28
CA ALA A 112 -23.76 19.73 -5.64
C ALA A 112 -23.63 18.19 -5.69
N LEU A 113 -23.00 17.55 -4.68
CA LEU A 113 -22.89 16.09 -4.57
C LEU A 113 -24.10 15.41 -3.89
N ARG A 114 -25.11 16.16 -3.43
CA ARG A 114 -26.25 15.60 -2.66
C ARG A 114 -27.50 15.27 -3.50
N SER A 115 -27.40 15.28 -4.84
CA SER A 115 -28.57 15.03 -5.71
C SER A 115 -28.59 13.64 -6.35
N SER A 116 -27.55 12.83 -6.19
CA SER A 116 -27.55 11.44 -6.69
C SER A 116 -28.00 10.50 -5.56
N PRO A 117 -29.07 9.70 -5.74
CA PRO A 117 -29.42 8.67 -4.77
C PRO A 117 -28.23 7.73 -4.60
N ALA A 118 -27.90 7.38 -3.35
CA ALA A 118 -26.85 6.41 -3.07
C ALA A 118 -27.12 5.13 -3.87
N PRO A 119 -26.10 4.52 -4.51
CA PRO A 119 -26.29 3.26 -5.21
C PRO A 119 -26.89 2.23 -4.24
N PRO A 120 -27.81 1.36 -4.71
CA PRO A 120 -28.43 0.37 -3.85
C PRO A 120 -27.34 -0.49 -3.18
N PRO A 121 -27.49 -0.85 -1.89
CA PRO A 121 -26.55 -1.71 -1.21
C PRO A 121 -26.46 -3.04 -1.97
N MET A 122 -25.23 -3.52 -2.16
CA MET A 122 -24.99 -4.80 -2.81
C MET A 122 -25.63 -5.94 -2.03
N SER A 123 -26.23 -6.90 -2.73
CA SER A 123 -26.75 -8.11 -2.10
C SER A 123 -25.60 -8.94 -1.52
N SER A 124 -25.87 -9.69 -0.45
CA SER A 124 -24.89 -10.61 0.15
C SER A 124 -24.33 -11.59 -0.88
N THR A 125 -25.18 -12.17 -1.74
CA THR A 125 -24.75 -13.06 -2.84
C THR A 125 -23.82 -12.35 -3.84
N GLY A 126 -24.14 -11.11 -4.23
CA GLY A 126 -23.30 -10.36 -5.16
C GLY A 126 -21.93 -9.99 -4.56
N LEU A 127 -21.87 -9.76 -3.25
CA LEU A 127 -20.61 -9.55 -2.54
C LEU A 127 -19.76 -10.82 -2.50
N GLN A 128 -20.38 -11.98 -2.25
CA GLN A 128 -19.67 -13.25 -2.21
C GLN A 128 -19.10 -13.63 -3.59
N GLU A 129 -19.87 -13.42 -4.67
CA GLU A 129 -19.40 -13.60 -6.05
C GLU A 129 -18.24 -12.66 -6.38
N LEU A 130 -18.34 -11.39 -5.96
CA LEU A 130 -17.26 -10.41 -6.12
C LEU A 130 -15.98 -10.85 -5.40
N PHE A 131 -16.09 -11.29 -4.14
CA PHE A 131 -14.95 -11.76 -3.37
C PHE A 131 -14.32 -12.99 -4.02
N HIS A 132 -15.12 -13.95 -4.47
CA HIS A 132 -14.60 -15.13 -5.16
C HIS A 132 -13.85 -14.77 -6.46
N ALA A 133 -14.43 -13.88 -7.29
CA ALA A 133 -13.78 -13.43 -8.51
C ALA A 133 -12.49 -12.65 -8.23
N ALA A 134 -12.51 -11.76 -7.24
CA ALA A 134 -11.34 -10.97 -6.86
C ALA A 134 -10.24 -11.83 -6.24
N GLU A 135 -10.57 -12.84 -5.44
CA GLU A 135 -9.62 -13.80 -4.88
C GLU A 135 -8.83 -14.50 -6.00
N LEU A 136 -9.54 -14.98 -7.03
CA LEU A 136 -8.91 -15.62 -8.18
C LEU A 136 -7.96 -14.66 -8.91
N GLN A 137 -8.44 -13.45 -9.22
CA GLN A 137 -7.63 -12.45 -9.93
C GLN A 137 -6.41 -12.00 -9.12
N LEU A 138 -6.56 -11.81 -7.80
CA LEU A 138 -5.45 -11.43 -6.93
C LEU A 138 -4.44 -12.57 -6.74
N SER A 139 -4.86 -13.82 -6.89
CA SER A 139 -4.00 -15.00 -6.69
C SER A 139 -3.22 -15.41 -7.93
N ILE A 140 -3.89 -15.49 -9.08
CA ILE A 140 -3.30 -16.01 -10.32
C ILE A 140 -3.34 -15.05 -11.49
N GLY A 141 -4.04 -13.92 -11.35
CA GLY A 141 -4.17 -12.92 -12.41
C GLY A 141 -2.86 -12.20 -12.70
N SER A 142 -2.75 -11.72 -13.94
CA SER A 142 -1.73 -10.77 -14.36
C SER A 142 -1.84 -9.45 -13.59
N PHE A 143 -0.77 -8.65 -13.58
CA PHE A 143 -0.77 -7.39 -12.85
C PHE A 143 -1.95 -6.43 -13.19
N PRO A 144 -2.35 -6.26 -14.47
CA PRO A 144 -3.55 -5.47 -14.80
C PRO A 144 -4.85 -6.05 -14.25
N GLU A 145 -4.99 -7.38 -14.21
CA GLU A 145 -6.16 -8.06 -13.65
C GLU A 145 -6.22 -7.89 -12.13
N GLN A 146 -5.08 -8.01 -11.44
CA GLN A 146 -5.00 -7.72 -10.01
C GLN A 146 -5.43 -6.29 -9.70
N LEU A 147 -4.96 -5.31 -10.48
CA LEU A 147 -5.33 -3.91 -10.31
C LEU A 147 -6.82 -3.66 -10.61
N ALA A 148 -7.37 -4.32 -11.64
CA ALA A 148 -8.79 -4.27 -11.94
C ALA A 148 -9.63 -4.85 -10.80
N ALA A 149 -9.21 -5.98 -10.20
CA ALA A 149 -9.84 -6.58 -9.03
C ALA A 149 -9.86 -5.61 -7.84
N LEU A 150 -8.73 -4.98 -7.53
CA LEU A 150 -8.62 -3.99 -6.45
C LEU A 150 -9.55 -2.79 -6.66
N HIS A 151 -9.62 -2.26 -7.88
CA HIS A 151 -10.53 -1.15 -8.18
C HIS A 151 -12.00 -1.56 -8.10
N LEU A 152 -12.33 -2.80 -8.49
CA LEU A 152 -13.69 -3.30 -8.37
C LEU A 152 -14.09 -3.48 -6.90
N LEU A 153 -13.21 -4.09 -6.08
CA LEU A 153 -13.39 -4.18 -4.63
C LEU A 153 -13.54 -2.79 -4.00
N GLU A 154 -12.69 -1.83 -4.36
CA GLU A 154 -12.77 -0.46 -3.85
C GLU A 154 -14.14 0.16 -4.14
N ARG A 155 -14.61 0.08 -5.39
CA ARG A 155 -15.89 0.67 -5.81
C ARG A 155 -17.10 0.03 -5.13
N SER A 156 -16.99 -1.25 -4.75
CA SER A 156 -18.06 -1.99 -4.08
C SER A 156 -18.06 -1.79 -2.57
N LEU A 157 -16.89 -1.63 -1.94
CA LEU A 157 -16.75 -1.53 -0.48
C LEU A 157 -16.65 -0.08 0.03
N VAL A 158 -16.36 0.89 -0.83
CA VAL A 158 -16.07 2.28 -0.43
C VAL A 158 -17.02 3.25 -1.14
N PRO A 159 -17.60 4.25 -0.44
CA PRO A 159 -17.37 4.61 0.97
C PRO A 159 -18.29 3.89 1.97
N TYR A 160 -19.20 3.04 1.50
CA TYR A 160 -20.22 2.39 2.32
C TYR A 160 -20.01 0.88 2.33
N PRO A 161 -19.08 0.37 3.16
CA PRO A 161 -18.89 -1.06 3.27
C PRO A 161 -20.16 -1.71 3.85
N PRO A 162 -20.50 -2.94 3.43
CA PRO A 162 -21.49 -3.76 4.12
C PRO A 162 -21.17 -3.83 5.63
N SER A 163 -22.17 -4.05 6.48
CA SER A 163 -21.98 -4.04 7.93
C SER A 163 -20.97 -5.09 8.40
N ASP A 164 -21.10 -6.33 7.92
CA ASP A 164 -20.27 -7.46 8.35
C ASP A 164 -19.89 -8.35 7.14
N PRO A 165 -19.05 -7.86 6.21
CA PRO A 165 -18.57 -8.68 5.10
C PRO A 165 -17.63 -9.76 5.65
N GLU A 166 -17.87 -11.03 5.35
CA GLU A 166 -16.90 -12.09 5.65
C GLU A 166 -15.81 -12.11 4.57
N CYS A 167 -14.58 -11.72 4.93
CA CYS A 167 -13.46 -11.72 4.01
C CYS A 167 -12.83 -13.12 3.90
N PRO A 168 -12.74 -13.71 2.69
CA PRO A 168 -11.96 -14.93 2.49
C PRO A 168 -10.47 -14.69 2.79
N PRO A 169 -9.78 -15.64 3.47
CA PRO A 169 -8.36 -15.49 3.79
C PRO A 169 -7.43 -15.31 2.57
N GLU A 170 -7.73 -16.00 1.46
CA GLU A 170 -6.94 -15.87 0.23
C GLU A 170 -7.14 -14.52 -0.46
N LEU A 171 -8.36 -13.96 -0.40
CA LEU A 171 -8.64 -12.59 -0.83
C LEU A 171 -7.74 -11.61 -0.05
N MET A 172 -7.72 -11.75 1.28
CA MET A 172 -6.91 -10.90 2.15
C MET A 172 -5.41 -11.05 1.85
N ARG A 173 -4.90 -12.27 1.67
CA ARG A 173 -3.50 -12.50 1.25
C ARG A 173 -3.19 -11.82 -0.08
N GLY A 174 -4.09 -11.90 -1.05
CA GLY A 174 -3.98 -11.22 -2.34
C GLY A 174 -3.94 -9.70 -2.23
N LEU A 175 -4.76 -9.15 -1.35
CA LEU A 175 -4.79 -7.73 -1.02
C LEU A 175 -3.47 -7.26 -0.38
N VAL A 176 -2.98 -8.00 0.62
CA VAL A 176 -1.74 -7.68 1.34
C VAL A 176 -0.53 -7.68 0.40
N ARG A 177 -0.42 -8.64 -0.51
CA ARG A 177 0.63 -8.67 -1.55
C ARG A 177 0.68 -7.39 -2.39
N ASN A 178 -0.48 -6.77 -2.63
CA ASN A 178 -0.59 -5.56 -3.43
C ASN A 178 -0.28 -4.26 -2.67
N LEU A 179 -0.12 -4.29 -1.33
CA LEU A 179 0.35 -3.14 -0.56
C LEU A 179 1.79 -2.76 -0.93
N LYS A 180 2.62 -3.74 -1.29
CA LYS A 180 4.02 -3.55 -1.71
C LYS A 180 4.15 -3.07 -3.16
N ASN A 181 3.05 -3.03 -3.92
CA ASN A 181 3.07 -2.58 -5.31
C ASN A 181 2.57 -1.14 -5.42
N LYS A 182 3.41 -0.23 -5.91
CA LYS A 182 3.11 1.21 -6.00
C LYS A 182 1.77 1.52 -6.68
N ALA A 183 1.41 0.81 -7.75
CA ALA A 183 0.16 1.05 -8.46
C ALA A 183 -1.06 0.39 -7.79
N GLY A 184 -0.84 -0.68 -7.01
CA GLY A 184 -1.89 -1.37 -6.24
C GLY A 184 -2.11 -0.83 -4.83
N ALA A 185 -1.12 -0.14 -4.24
CA ALA A 185 -1.12 0.23 -2.83
C ALA A 185 -2.28 1.17 -2.45
N LYS A 186 -2.60 2.13 -3.31
CA LYS A 186 -3.69 3.09 -3.07
C LYS A 186 -5.08 2.42 -2.99
N PRO A 187 -5.53 1.64 -3.99
CA PRO A 187 -6.79 0.91 -3.84
C PRO A 187 -6.70 -0.17 -2.76
N ALA A 188 -5.55 -0.83 -2.58
CA ALA A 188 -5.38 -1.85 -1.56
C ALA A 188 -5.57 -1.31 -0.13
N THR A 189 -4.99 -0.15 0.20
CA THR A 189 -5.16 0.46 1.54
C THR A 189 -6.60 0.90 1.82
N LYS A 190 -7.36 1.30 0.79
CA LYS A 190 -8.80 1.59 0.93
C LYS A 190 -9.61 0.34 1.22
N VAL A 191 -9.39 -0.73 0.45
CA VAL A 191 -10.06 -2.01 0.62
C VAL A 191 -9.72 -2.63 1.97
N LEU A 192 -8.44 -2.61 2.37
CA LEU A 192 -7.98 -3.13 3.65
C LEU A 192 -8.68 -2.42 4.81
N LEU A 193 -8.69 -1.09 4.81
CA LEU A 193 -9.39 -0.32 5.84
C LEU A 193 -10.88 -0.66 5.88
N ALA A 194 -11.53 -0.74 4.72
CA ALA A 194 -12.96 -1.06 4.64
C ALA A 194 -13.28 -2.44 5.23
N LEU A 195 -12.46 -3.46 4.93
CA LEU A 195 -12.64 -4.81 5.46
C LEU A 195 -12.38 -4.89 6.98
N CYS A 196 -11.34 -4.20 7.48
CA CYS A 196 -10.98 -4.20 8.91
C CYS A 196 -11.97 -3.47 9.82
N LEU A 197 -12.94 -2.73 9.26
CA LEU A 197 -14.04 -2.15 10.05
C LEU A 197 -14.86 -3.25 10.74
N ALA A 198 -15.11 -4.37 10.03
CA ALA A 198 -15.69 -5.56 10.62
C ALA A 198 -14.65 -6.30 11.47
N GLU A 199 -14.98 -6.56 12.73
CA GLU A 199 -14.05 -7.15 13.71
C GLU A 199 -13.56 -8.54 13.30
N ALA A 200 -14.45 -9.38 12.77
CA ALA A 200 -14.11 -10.72 12.30
C ALA A 200 -12.98 -10.73 11.25
N ASN A 201 -12.90 -9.70 10.40
CA ASN A 201 -11.87 -9.60 9.37
C ASN A 201 -10.51 -9.14 9.90
N ARG A 202 -10.43 -8.59 11.12
CA ARG A 202 -9.16 -8.15 11.70
C ARG A 202 -8.25 -9.33 11.96
N HIS A 203 -8.81 -10.43 12.47
CA HIS A 203 -8.10 -11.71 12.64
C HIS A 203 -7.56 -12.22 11.30
N VAL A 204 -8.40 -12.24 10.26
CA VAL A 204 -8.01 -12.65 8.90
C VAL A 204 -6.90 -11.76 8.32
N ALA A 205 -6.95 -10.45 8.57
CA ALA A 205 -5.92 -9.51 8.14
C ALA A 205 -4.57 -9.78 8.83
N VAL A 206 -4.58 -10.01 10.14
CA VAL A 206 -3.38 -10.35 10.90
C VAL A 206 -2.79 -11.68 10.42
N GLU A 207 -3.59 -12.74 10.30
CA GLU A 207 -3.16 -14.04 9.77
C GLU A 207 -2.58 -13.96 8.34
N ALA A 208 -3.07 -13.02 7.53
CA ALA A 208 -2.55 -12.75 6.19
C ALA A 208 -1.25 -11.91 6.18
N GLY A 209 -0.74 -11.49 7.33
CA GLY A 209 0.47 -10.67 7.48
C GLY A 209 0.26 -9.19 7.17
N ALA A 210 -0.98 -8.68 7.25
CA ALA A 210 -1.28 -7.30 6.92
C ALA A 210 -0.62 -6.31 7.90
N ALA A 211 -0.47 -6.65 9.18
CA ALA A 211 0.11 -5.76 10.18
C ALA A 211 1.59 -5.48 9.86
N SER A 212 2.41 -6.53 9.70
CA SER A 212 3.79 -6.39 9.23
C SER A 212 3.88 -5.66 7.87
N ALA A 213 3.06 -6.03 6.88
CA ALA A 213 3.10 -5.39 5.57
C ALA A 213 2.81 -3.89 5.61
N VAL A 214 1.90 -3.43 6.49
CA VAL A 214 1.65 -2.00 6.69
C VAL A 214 2.86 -1.32 7.31
N VAL A 215 3.48 -1.90 8.34
CA VAL A 215 4.68 -1.31 8.96
C VAL A 215 5.83 -1.20 7.95
N GLU A 216 6.03 -2.22 7.12
CA GLU A 216 7.10 -2.26 6.11
C GLU A 216 6.89 -1.23 4.98
N THR A 217 5.64 -0.95 4.60
CA THR A 217 5.33 -0.10 3.44
C THR A 217 4.91 1.33 3.78
N ALA A 218 4.56 1.62 5.04
CA ALA A 218 3.95 2.90 5.43
C ALA A 218 4.72 4.14 4.98
N LEU A 219 6.06 4.08 4.98
CA LEU A 219 6.91 5.20 4.62
C LEU A 219 6.97 5.47 3.12
N GLU A 220 6.60 4.51 2.29
CA GLU A 220 6.58 4.57 0.83
C GLU A 220 5.22 5.04 0.28
N LEU A 221 4.18 4.99 1.12
CA LEU A 221 2.82 5.37 0.75
C LEU A 221 2.66 6.89 0.65
N GLU A 222 1.87 7.33 -0.33
CA GLU A 222 1.35 8.69 -0.37
C GLU A 222 0.52 9.00 0.88
N ALA A 223 0.56 10.25 1.37
CA ALA A 223 0.09 10.63 2.71
C ALA A 223 -1.31 10.10 3.08
N ALA A 224 -2.26 10.20 2.15
CA ALA A 224 -3.63 9.72 2.38
C ALA A 224 -3.73 8.17 2.39
N ALA A 225 -2.91 7.47 1.61
CA ALA A 225 -2.85 6.00 1.65
C ALA A 225 -2.18 5.54 2.95
N ALA A 226 -1.11 6.23 3.37
CA ALA A 226 -0.44 5.95 4.62
C ALA A 226 -1.36 6.14 5.85
N GLU A 227 -2.16 7.22 5.87
CA GLU A 227 -3.16 7.44 6.93
C GLU A 227 -4.19 6.29 6.99
N ARG A 228 -4.69 5.81 5.85
CA ARG A 228 -5.62 4.66 5.81
C ARG A 228 -4.97 3.36 6.27
N ALA A 229 -3.72 3.12 5.86
CA ALA A 229 -2.97 1.95 6.28
C ALA A 229 -2.78 1.95 7.80
N LEU A 230 -2.42 3.09 8.39
CA LEU A 230 -2.28 3.23 9.84
C LEU A 230 -3.62 3.07 10.58
N ALA A 231 -4.72 3.57 10.02
CA ALA A 231 -6.05 3.33 10.58
C ALA A 231 -6.40 1.84 10.59
N ALA A 232 -6.09 1.11 9.51
CA ALA A 232 -6.27 -0.34 9.46
C ALA A 232 -5.37 -1.07 10.45
N LEU A 233 -4.11 -0.63 10.60
CA LEU A 233 -3.17 -1.17 11.59
C LEU A 233 -3.67 -0.98 13.02
N GLU A 234 -4.17 0.20 13.37
CA GLU A 234 -4.76 0.45 14.68
C GLU A 234 -5.99 -0.44 14.94
N LEU A 235 -6.85 -0.66 13.93
CA LEU A 235 -7.96 -1.60 14.04
C LEU A 235 -7.46 -3.03 14.27
N MET A 236 -6.46 -3.50 13.53
CA MET A 236 -5.85 -4.82 13.75
C MET A 236 -5.26 -4.98 15.15
N CYS A 237 -4.76 -3.89 15.75
CA CYS A 237 -4.27 -3.92 17.13
C CYS A 237 -5.38 -4.10 18.20
N THR A 238 -6.66 -4.08 17.82
CA THR A 238 -7.77 -4.36 18.76
C THR A 238 -7.95 -5.85 19.05
N VAL A 239 -7.36 -6.73 18.23
CA VAL A 239 -7.30 -8.18 18.49
C VAL A 239 -5.93 -8.55 19.07
N ALA A 240 -5.88 -9.57 19.92
CA ALA A 240 -4.72 -9.88 20.74
C ALA A 240 -3.48 -10.24 19.90
N GLU A 241 -3.66 -11.04 18.86
CA GLU A 241 -2.62 -11.44 17.92
C GLU A 241 -2.07 -10.25 17.11
N GLY A 242 -2.92 -9.29 16.73
CA GLY A 242 -2.48 -8.11 15.99
C GLY A 242 -1.63 -7.19 16.85
N ALA A 243 -2.02 -7.02 18.12
CA ALA A 243 -1.23 -6.30 19.09
C ALA A 243 0.12 -7.00 19.38
N ALA A 244 0.12 -8.34 19.48
CA ALA A 244 1.34 -9.12 19.67
C ALA A 244 2.29 -9.03 18.46
N GLU A 245 1.77 -9.14 17.23
CA GLU A 245 2.56 -9.02 16.00
C GLU A 245 3.24 -7.66 15.89
N VAL A 246 2.50 -6.57 16.16
CA VAL A 246 3.05 -5.21 16.12
C VAL A 246 4.12 -4.99 17.19
N ARG A 247 3.93 -5.54 18.40
CA ARG A 247 4.96 -5.48 19.47
C ARG A 247 6.23 -6.23 19.10
N ALA A 248 6.10 -7.38 18.44
CA ALA A 248 7.24 -8.19 18.01
C ALA A 248 7.96 -7.60 16.78
N HIS A 249 7.34 -6.67 16.05
CA HIS A 249 7.89 -6.14 14.80
C HIS A 249 8.97 -5.08 15.05
N ALA A 250 10.24 -5.43 14.79
CA ALA A 250 11.42 -4.58 15.07
C ALA A 250 11.33 -3.14 14.53
N MET A 251 10.68 -2.93 13.38
CA MET A 251 10.54 -1.61 12.76
C MET A 251 9.29 -0.82 13.20
N ALA A 252 8.42 -1.36 14.04
CA ALA A 252 7.14 -0.72 14.36
C ALA A 252 7.34 0.66 15.02
N VAL A 253 8.14 0.74 16.07
CA VAL A 253 8.41 2.00 16.78
C VAL A 253 9.05 3.08 15.88
N PRO A 254 10.19 2.84 15.18
CA PRO A 254 10.79 3.87 14.35
C PRO A 254 9.89 4.30 13.19
N VAL A 255 9.11 3.39 12.60
CA VAL A 255 8.13 3.74 11.56
C VAL A 255 7.04 4.64 12.14
N MET A 256 6.42 4.28 13.28
CA MET A 256 5.35 5.10 13.87
C MET A 256 5.85 6.50 14.25
N VAL A 257 7.07 6.61 14.80
CA VAL A 257 7.70 7.90 15.10
C VAL A 257 7.87 8.75 13.84
N MET A 258 8.39 8.16 12.75
CA MET A 258 8.51 8.88 11.47
C MET A 258 7.16 9.25 10.87
N MET A 259 6.14 8.40 11.02
CA MET A 259 4.79 8.66 10.54
C MET A 259 4.14 9.84 11.26
N MET A 260 4.35 10.00 12.56
CA MET A 260 3.90 11.18 13.30
C MET A 260 4.49 12.50 12.75
N GLY A 261 5.70 12.46 12.20
CA GLY A 261 6.37 13.64 11.64
C GLY A 261 5.89 14.07 10.25
N ARG A 262 5.29 13.16 9.47
CA ARG A 262 4.96 13.39 8.04
C ARG A 262 3.48 13.32 7.67
N THR A 263 2.62 12.90 8.59
CA THR A 263 1.19 12.71 8.30
C THR A 263 0.31 13.83 8.87
N SER A 264 -0.95 13.83 8.42
CA SER A 264 -2.00 14.72 8.91
C SER A 264 -2.28 14.52 10.40
N ALA A 265 -3.08 15.42 11.00
CA ALA A 265 -3.60 15.28 12.36
C ALA A 265 -4.20 13.90 12.67
N ARG A 266 -4.84 13.25 11.68
CA ARG A 266 -5.41 11.89 11.82
C ARG A 266 -4.34 10.81 11.70
N GLY A 267 -3.41 10.94 10.76
CA GLY A 267 -2.29 10.00 10.65
C GLY A 267 -1.44 9.94 11.93
N LYS A 268 -1.20 11.11 12.55
CA LYS A 268 -0.55 11.20 13.86
C LYS A 268 -1.33 10.48 14.94
N GLU A 269 -2.65 10.67 14.98
CA GLU A 269 -3.51 9.98 15.94
C GLU A 269 -3.38 8.46 15.84
N TYR A 270 -3.44 7.90 14.62
CA TYR A 270 -3.30 6.46 14.42
C TYR A 270 -1.90 5.95 14.82
N ALA A 271 -0.85 6.68 14.45
CA ALA A 271 0.52 6.33 14.84
C ALA A 271 0.71 6.35 16.37
N ILE A 272 0.15 7.35 17.06
CA ILE A 272 0.15 7.43 18.53
C ILE A 272 -0.62 6.25 19.14
N GLY A 273 -1.76 5.87 18.55
CA GLY A 273 -2.54 4.72 19.01
C GLY A 273 -1.79 3.40 18.89
N VAL A 274 -1.09 3.18 17.78
CA VAL A 274 -0.22 2.01 17.60
C VAL A 274 0.93 2.01 18.61
N LEU A 275 1.57 3.16 18.87
CA LEU A 275 2.57 3.28 19.94
C LEU A 275 1.99 2.95 21.31
N ALA A 276 0.76 3.38 21.61
CA ALA A 276 0.10 3.04 22.86
C ALA A 276 -0.15 1.53 23.01
N VAL A 277 -0.40 0.80 21.92
CA VAL A 277 -0.50 -0.67 21.95
C VAL A 277 0.86 -1.31 22.26
N ILE A 278 1.94 -0.78 21.68
CA ILE A 278 3.30 -1.29 21.87
C ILE A 278 3.72 -1.15 23.34
N TYR A 279 3.52 0.03 23.93
CA TYR A 279 3.97 0.34 25.30
C TYR A 279 2.92 0.04 26.38
N GLY A 280 1.64 -0.11 26.04
CA GLY A 280 0.57 -0.38 27.00
C GLY A 280 0.42 -1.86 27.39
N GLY A 281 1.04 -2.78 26.65
CA GLY A 281 1.01 -4.22 26.93
C GLY A 281 2.02 -4.70 27.98
N ALA A 282 2.93 -3.83 28.44
CA ALA A 282 4.00 -4.17 29.38
C ALA A 282 3.57 -4.16 30.86
N LEU A 283 2.26 -4.06 31.14
CA LEU A 283 1.72 -3.92 32.51
C LEU A 283 1.19 -5.22 33.12
N GLU A 284 1.23 -6.34 32.40
CA GLU A 284 0.82 -7.65 32.93
C GLU A 284 1.99 -8.64 32.81
N ASP A 285 2.70 -8.82 33.93
CA ASP A 285 3.59 -9.93 34.32
C ASP A 285 4.75 -10.41 33.41
N GLU A 286 4.98 -9.84 32.24
CA GLU A 286 6.18 -10.15 31.45
C GLU A 286 7.31 -9.17 31.80
N PRO A 287 8.47 -9.65 32.32
CA PRO A 287 9.63 -8.79 32.53
C PRO A 287 9.99 -8.12 31.20
N ALA A 288 10.43 -6.87 31.29
CA ALA A 288 10.75 -5.98 30.18
C ALA A 288 11.91 -6.45 29.28
N GLU A 289 11.91 -7.70 28.82
CA GLU A 289 12.57 -8.11 27.60
C GLU A 289 11.68 -7.79 26.39
N ALA A 290 11.23 -6.52 26.30
CA ALA A 290 10.90 -5.92 25.02
C ALA A 290 12.20 -5.65 24.25
N ALA A 291 12.92 -6.72 23.89
CA ALA A 291 14.14 -6.65 23.13
C ALA A 291 13.84 -5.95 21.78
N ALA A 292 14.44 -4.78 21.58
CA ALA A 292 14.44 -3.93 20.38
C ALA A 292 13.41 -2.79 20.26
N ALA A 293 12.56 -2.53 21.26
CA ALA A 293 11.79 -1.27 21.27
C ALA A 293 12.70 -0.07 21.65
N ALA A 294 12.47 1.10 21.04
CA ALA A 294 13.22 2.31 21.40
C ALA A 294 13.02 2.67 22.89
N PRO A 295 13.97 3.36 23.54
CA PRO A 295 13.78 3.80 24.92
C PRO A 295 12.48 4.58 25.11
N ALA A 296 11.73 4.28 26.18
CA ALA A 296 10.45 4.93 26.49
C ALA A 296 10.56 6.46 26.50
N GLU A 297 11.69 6.98 26.97
CA GLU A 297 12.00 8.42 27.00
C GLU A 297 12.11 9.05 25.60
N GLU A 298 12.69 8.34 24.63
CA GLU A 298 12.79 8.80 23.24
C GLU A 298 11.41 8.86 22.58
N VAL A 299 10.57 7.84 22.83
CA VAL A 299 9.20 7.82 22.33
C VAL A 299 8.37 8.92 22.98
N ALA A 300 8.52 9.16 24.28
CA ALA A 300 7.85 10.26 24.98
C ALA A 300 8.19 11.61 24.35
N ARG A 301 9.47 11.90 24.12
CA ARG A 301 9.89 13.14 23.42
C ARG A 301 9.29 13.26 22.02
N ALA A 302 9.26 12.18 21.25
CA ALA A 302 8.67 12.18 19.91
C ALA A 302 7.16 12.46 19.94
N VAL A 303 6.44 11.87 20.89
CA VAL A 303 5.00 12.10 21.09
C VAL A 303 4.75 13.54 21.52
N GLU A 304 5.49 14.09 22.49
CA GLU A 304 5.37 15.50 22.88
C GLU A 304 5.59 16.45 21.71
N LEU A 305 6.61 16.19 20.88
CA LEU A 305 6.87 16.98 19.68
C LEU A 305 5.69 16.89 18.69
N ALA A 306 5.14 15.70 18.47
CA ALA A 306 3.99 15.50 17.60
C ALA A 306 2.75 16.26 18.11
N LEU A 307 2.53 16.30 19.44
CA LEU A 307 1.40 16.96 20.08
C LEU A 307 1.48 18.50 20.05
N LYS A 308 2.69 19.08 19.93
CA LYS A 308 2.90 20.52 19.75
C LYS A 308 2.43 21.01 18.36
N GLY A 309 2.39 20.12 17.37
CA GLY A 309 1.93 20.42 16.01
C GLY A 309 0.42 20.20 15.82
N ASP A 310 -0.02 20.24 14.56
CA ASP A 310 -1.40 19.87 14.21
C ASP A 310 -1.66 18.40 14.53
N CYS A 311 -2.64 18.15 15.39
CA CYS A 311 -3.01 16.83 15.91
C CYS A 311 -4.50 16.83 16.20
N SER A 312 -5.19 15.71 16.01
CA SER A 312 -6.62 15.64 16.27
C SER A 312 -6.90 15.76 17.78
N GLY A 313 -8.12 16.15 18.16
CA GLY A 313 -8.52 16.16 19.58
C GLY A 313 -8.42 14.78 20.23
N ARG A 314 -8.65 13.70 19.46
CA ARG A 314 -8.52 12.32 19.91
C ARG A 314 -7.04 11.89 20.00
N GLY A 315 -6.21 12.30 19.05
CA GLY A 315 -4.76 12.10 19.06
C GLY A 315 -4.08 12.74 20.27
N ARG A 316 -4.50 13.96 20.64
CA ARG A 316 -4.04 14.61 21.89
C ARG A 316 -4.38 13.81 23.14
N ARG A 317 -5.58 13.23 23.22
CA ARG A 317 -5.99 12.39 24.37
C ARG A 317 -5.18 11.09 24.43
N LYS A 318 -5.04 10.38 23.30
CA LYS A 318 -4.22 9.16 23.20
C LYS A 318 -2.76 9.45 23.58
N GLY A 319 -2.20 10.55 23.06
CA GLY A 319 -0.83 10.97 23.34
C GLY A 319 -0.60 11.32 24.81
N ALA A 320 -1.53 12.04 25.44
CA ALA A 320 -1.44 12.33 26.88
C ALA A 320 -1.50 11.07 27.75
N GLN A 321 -2.34 10.09 27.39
CA GLN A 321 -2.39 8.80 28.07
C GLN A 321 -1.10 8.01 27.90
N LEU A 322 -0.56 7.97 26.68
CA LEU A 322 0.72 7.32 26.39
C LEU A 322 1.87 7.97 27.17
N LEU A 323 1.96 9.30 27.20
CA LEU A 323 2.98 10.01 27.98
C LEU A 323 2.91 9.69 29.47
N LYS A 324 1.71 9.55 30.03
CA LYS A 324 1.54 9.12 31.43
C LYS A 324 2.03 7.69 31.64
N ALA A 325 1.78 6.78 30.69
CA ALA A 325 2.21 5.39 30.79
C ALA A 325 3.74 5.21 30.61
N LEU A 326 4.40 6.14 29.91
CA LEU A 326 5.85 6.14 29.69
C LEU A 326 6.64 6.80 30.83
N GLN A 327 5.97 7.39 31.83
CA GLN A 327 6.67 7.97 32.98
C GLN A 327 7.32 6.84 33.80
N PRO A 328 8.58 7.02 34.23
CA PRO A 328 9.18 6.09 35.19
C PRO A 328 8.32 6.04 36.46
N PRO A 329 8.23 4.88 37.12
CA PRO A 329 7.62 4.83 38.45
C PRO A 329 8.33 5.86 39.35
N PRO A 330 7.60 6.54 40.23
CA PRO A 330 8.24 7.46 41.17
C PRO A 330 9.34 6.68 41.92
N GLU A 331 10.55 7.22 41.92
CA GLU A 331 11.60 6.73 42.80
C GLU A 331 11.04 6.86 44.22
N GLU A 332 10.69 5.72 44.83
CA GLU A 332 10.48 5.68 46.27
C GLU A 332 11.85 6.04 46.85
N GLU A 333 11.99 7.29 47.28
CA GLU A 333 13.12 7.74 48.08
C GLU A 333 13.18 6.80 49.29
N GLU A 334 14.07 5.81 49.23
CA GLU A 334 14.49 5.04 50.40
C GLU A 334 15.08 6.05 51.39
N GLU A 335 14.23 6.57 52.29
CA GLU A 335 14.65 7.10 53.57
C GLU A 335 15.28 5.96 54.39
N GLU A 336 16.45 5.48 53.98
CA GLU A 336 17.37 4.70 54.82
C GLU A 336 18.54 5.58 55.25
N GLU A 337 18.23 6.70 55.90
CA GLU A 337 19.13 7.40 56.81
C GLU A 337 18.34 7.82 58.05
N ARG A 338 17.95 6.86 58.90
CA ARG A 338 17.63 7.14 60.31
C ARG A 338 17.51 5.94 61.25
N GLU A 339 18.28 4.87 61.09
CA GLU A 339 18.63 4.01 62.23
C GLU A 339 19.85 3.12 61.93
N ASN A 340 21.06 3.66 62.12
CA ASN A 340 22.22 2.95 62.68
C ASN A 340 23.40 3.90 62.94
#